data_AF-A0A5K0ZHE2-F1
#
_entry.id   AF-A0A5K0ZHE2-F1
#
_cell.length_a   1.000
_cell.length_b   1.000
_cell.length_c   1.000
_cell.angle_alpha   90.00
_cell.angle_beta   90.00
_cell.angle_gamma   90.00
#
_symmetry.space_group_name_H-M   'P 1'
#
loop_
_entity.id
_entity.type
_entity.pdbx_description
1 polymer ?
#
loop_
_entity_poly.entity_id
_entity_poly.type
_entity_poly.pdbx_seq_one_letter_code
_entity_poly.pdbx_strand_id
1 'polypeptide(L)'
;ALLVPAQLIACNAGVDGSVVVENILSCDWEFGYNAMTGKYENLFDSGVVDPCKVSRSVLQNAVSIAGVLLTCEAVLVEKIRKPKPAVPFVPGITP
;
A
#
# COMPACT_ATOMS: atom_id res chain seq x y z
N ALA A 1 -0.09 -11.88 0.06
CA ALA A 1 -0.67 -10.56 0.43
C ALA A 1 -0.33 -10.17 1.88
N LEU A 2 -0.67 -11.00 2.89
CA LEU A 2 -0.48 -10.65 4.31
C LEU A 2 0.98 -10.44 4.74
N LEU A 3 1.95 -11.00 4.01
CA LEU A 3 3.38 -10.83 4.27
C LEU A 3 3.95 -9.50 3.75
N VAL A 4 3.26 -8.88 2.78
CA VAL A 4 3.74 -7.67 2.09
C VAL A 4 3.95 -6.49 3.03
N PRO A 5 3.08 -6.22 4.02
CA PRO A 5 3.33 -5.16 5.00
C PRO A 5 4.66 -5.33 5.74
N ALA A 6 4.98 -6.54 6.22
CA ALA A 6 6.25 -6.81 6.91
C ALA A 6 7.45 -6.64 5.96
N GLN A 7 7.33 -7.13 4.71
CA GLN A 7 8.35 -6.95 3.68
C GLN A 7 8.61 -5.46 3.39
N LEU A 8 7.55 -4.65 3.24
CA LEU A 8 7.67 -3.22 2.96
C LEU A 8 8.29 -2.45 4.12
N ILE A 9 7.92 -2.78 5.37
CA ILE A 9 8.53 -2.19 6.56
C ILE A 9 10.03 -2.48 6.58
N ALA A 10 10.43 -3.72 6.32
CA ALA A 10 11.82 -4.11 6.25
C ALA A 10 12.59 -3.42 5.09
N CYS A 11 12.01 -3.35 3.90
CA CYS A 11 12.59 -2.63 2.76
C CYS A 11 12.77 -1.13 3.06
N ASN A 12 11.79 -0.50 3.72
CA ASN A 12 11.88 0.91 4.13
C ASN A 12 12.95 1.14 5.21
N ALA A 13 13.27 0.11 6.01
CA ALA A 13 14.37 0.10 6.97
C ALA A 13 15.74 -0.18 6.32
N GLY A 14 15.81 -0.37 4.99
CA GLY A 14 17.04 -0.56 4.24
C GLY A 14 17.59 -2.00 4.25
N VAL A 15 16.79 -2.99 4.65
CA VAL A 15 17.16 -4.40 4.64
C VAL A 15 16.33 -5.18 3.61
N ASP A 16 16.81 -6.37 3.21
CA ASP A 16 16.06 -7.23 2.29
C ASP A 16 14.82 -7.81 2.99
N GLY A 17 13.64 -7.28 2.63
CA GLY A 17 12.38 -7.70 3.23
C GLY A 17 12.02 -9.15 2.98
N SER A 18 12.53 -9.79 1.93
CA SER A 18 12.25 -11.20 1.65
C SER A 18 12.91 -12.11 2.68
N VAL A 19 14.17 -11.81 3.00
CA VAL A 19 14.94 -12.51 4.05
C VAL A 19 14.32 -12.28 5.42
N VAL A 20 13.90 -11.04 5.71
CA VAL A 20 13.23 -10.73 6.98
C VAL A 20 11.94 -11.54 7.15
N VAL A 21 11.10 -11.59 6.10
CA VAL A 21 9.84 -12.34 6.13
C VAL A 21 10.08 -13.84 6.32
N GLU A 22 11.07 -14.41 5.63
CA GLU A 22 11.41 -15.83 5.80
C GLU A 22 11.83 -16.15 7.24
N ASN A 23 12.67 -15.30 7.84
CA ASN A 23 13.12 -15.48 9.22
C ASN A 23 11.97 -15.41 10.22
N ILE A 24 11.11 -14.39 10.16
CA ILE A 24 9.98 -14.25 11.11
C ILE A 24 8.95 -15.37 10.96
N LEU A 25 8.78 -15.95 9.76
CA LEU A 25 7.87 -17.09 9.55
C LEU A 25 8.37 -18.39 10.18
N SER A 26 9.67 -18.48 10.45
CA SER A 26 10.29 -19.63 11.13
C SER A 26 10.25 -19.53 12.66
N CYS A 27 9.82 -18.39 13.21
CA CYS A 27 9.76 -18.13 14.64
C CYS A 27 8.34 -18.23 15.21
N ASP A 28 8.24 -18.20 16.54
CA ASP A 28 6.95 -18.08 17.23
C ASP A 28 6.29 -16.72 16.94
N TRP A 29 4.97 -16.66 17.08
CA TRP A 29 4.14 -15.51 16.69
C TRP A 29 4.48 -14.18 17.39
N GLU A 30 5.10 -14.23 18.57
CA GLU A 30 5.53 -13.04 19.33
C GLU A 30 6.85 -12.47 18.82
N PHE A 31 7.66 -13.28 18.13
CA PHE A 31 8.96 -12.89 17.62
C PHE A 31 8.82 -12.23 16.26
N GLY A 32 9.45 -11.07 16.09
CA GLY A 32 9.40 -10.33 14.83
C GLY A 32 10.60 -9.43 14.65
N TYR A 33 10.64 -8.75 13.51
CA TYR A 33 11.71 -7.82 13.17
C TYR A 33 11.35 -6.40 13.60
N ASN A 34 12.12 -5.84 14.53
CA ASN A 34 12.00 -4.45 14.93
C ASN A 34 12.77 -3.55 13.95
N ALA A 35 12.05 -2.84 13.10
CA ALA A 35 12.63 -1.95 12.10
C ALA A 35 13.35 -0.72 12.68
N MET A 36 13.06 -0.34 13.93
CA MET A 36 13.74 0.78 14.59
C MET A 36 15.13 0.39 15.10
N THR A 37 15.31 -0.86 15.56
CA THR A 37 16.57 -1.35 16.14
C THR A 37 17.35 -2.28 15.20
N GLY A 38 16.70 -2.81 14.16
CA GLY A 38 17.27 -3.77 13.21
C GLY A 38 17.42 -5.19 13.77
N LYS A 39 16.71 -5.52 14.86
CA LYS A 39 16.85 -6.80 15.57
C LYS A 39 15.61 -7.67 15.47
N TYR A 40 15.81 -8.98 15.58
CA TYR A 40 14.74 -9.95 15.79
C TYR A 40 14.55 -10.14 17.29
N GLU A 41 13.36 -9.82 17.78
CA GLU A 41 13.04 -9.84 19.21
C GLU A 41 11.55 -10.07 19.43
N ASN A 42 11.16 -10.31 20.69
CA ASN A 42 9.75 -10.31 21.06
C ASN A 42 9.18 -8.90 20.89
N LEU A 43 8.21 -8.74 19.99
CA LEU A 43 7.63 -7.43 19.68
C LEU A 43 6.71 -6.90 20.79
N PHE A 44 6.15 -7.78 21.62
CA PHE A 44 5.37 -7.37 22.79
C PHE A 44 6.27 -6.75 23.85
N ASP A 45 7.39 -7.41 24.17
CA ASP A 45 8.33 -6.92 25.17
C ASP A 45 9.05 -5.63 24.74
N SER A 46 9.29 -5.45 23.43
CA SER A 46 9.85 -4.22 22.88
C SER A 46 8.84 -3.07 22.73
N GLY A 47 7.55 -3.33 23.01
CA GLY A 47 6.48 -2.34 22.96
C GLY A 47 5.98 -2.01 21.55
N VAL A 48 6.34 -2.81 20.55
CA VAL A 48 5.87 -2.69 19.17
C VAL A 48 4.56 -3.47 19.02
N VAL A 49 3.47 -2.86 19.48
CA VAL A 49 2.14 -3.50 19.55
C VAL A 49 1.10 -2.69 18.78
N ASP A 50 0.36 -3.36 17.90
CA ASP A 50 -0.78 -2.80 17.20
C ASP A 50 -2.12 -3.23 17.84
N PRO A 51 -3.07 -2.32 18.09
CA PRO A 51 -4.39 -2.69 18.57
C PRO A 51 -5.12 -3.59 17.57
N CYS A 52 -5.71 -4.71 18.03
CA CYS A 52 -6.37 -5.69 17.16
C CYS A 52 -7.45 -5.07 16.24
N LYS A 53 -8.14 -4.02 16.70
CA LYS A 53 -9.13 -3.30 15.89
C LYS A 53 -8.50 -2.66 14.65
N VAL A 54 -7.29 -2.12 14.76
CA VAL A 54 -6.60 -1.45 13.66
C VAL A 54 -6.29 -2.46 12.57
N SER A 55 -5.58 -3.55 12.89
CA SER A 55 -5.20 -4.57 11.92
C SER A 55 -6.41 -5.22 11.25
N ARG A 56 -7.47 -5.50 12.03
CA ARG A 56 -8.72 -6.07 11.50
C ARG A 56 -9.43 -5.11 10.54
N SER A 57 -9.62 -3.86 10.95
CA SER A 57 -10.33 -2.87 10.12
C SER A 57 -9.57 -2.55 8.84
N VAL A 58 -8.23 -2.48 8.89
CA VAL A 58 -7.40 -2.27 7.69
C VAL A 58 -7.58 -3.41 6.70
N LEU A 59 -7.52 -4.67 7.16
CA LEU A 59 -7.69 -5.82 6.27
C LEU A 59 -9.10 -5.86 5.67
N GLN A 60 -10.13 -5.63 6.47
CA GLN A 60 -11.52 -5.61 5.99
C GLN A 60 -11.75 -4.52 4.93
N ASN A 61 -11.22 -3.32 5.14
CA ASN A 61 -11.33 -2.23 4.17
C ASN A 61 -10.56 -2.53 2.88
N ALA A 62 -9.36 -3.10 2.98
CA ALA A 62 -8.56 -3.49 1.83
C ALA A 62 -9.26 -4.56 0.98
N VAL A 63 -9.82 -5.59 1.62
CA VAL A 63 -10.59 -6.64 0.93
C VAL A 63 -11.86 -6.10 0.30
N SER A 64 -12.56 -5.18 0.97
CA SER A 64 -13.77 -4.53 0.43
C SER A 64 -13.48 -3.83 -0.90
N ILE A 65 -12.44 -2.98 -0.94
CA ILE A 65 -12.05 -2.27 -2.17
C ILE A 65 -11.55 -3.23 -3.24
N ALA A 66 -10.71 -4.21 -2.87
CA ALA A 66 -10.22 -5.21 -3.82
C ALA A 66 -11.36 -6.03 -4.45
N GLY A 67 -12.37 -6.40 -3.67
CA GLY A 67 -13.56 -7.11 -4.17
C GLY A 67 -14.36 -6.27 -5.16
N VAL A 68 -14.58 -4.98 -4.87
CA VAL A 68 -15.24 -4.05 -5.80
C VAL A 68 -14.44 -3.94 -7.10
N LEU A 69 -13.12 -3.75 -7.02
CA LEU A 69 -12.27 -3.62 -8.21
C LEU A 69 -12.23 -4.89 -9.06
N LEU A 70 -12.14 -6.07 -8.44
CA LEU A 70 -12.08 -7.35 -9.16
C LEU A 70 -13.39 -7.71 -9.85
N THR A 71 -14.52 -7.23 -9.34
CA THR A 71 -15.86 -7.47 -9.92
C THR A 71 -16.32 -6.34 -10.85
N CYS A 72 -15.57 -5.25 -10.92
CA CYS A 72 -15.89 -4.10 -11.76
C CYS A 72 -15.43 -4.38 -13.21
N GLU A 73 -16.38 -4.59 -14.12
CA GLU A 73 -16.08 -4.84 -15.54
C GLU A 73 -15.83 -3.56 -16.34
N ALA A 74 -16.38 -2.42 -15.91
CA ALA A 74 -16.27 -1.15 -16.64
C ALA A 74 -16.27 0.06 -15.69
N VAL A 75 -15.47 1.06 -16.04
CA VAL A 75 -15.42 2.37 -15.38
C VAL A 75 -15.72 3.45 -16.40
N LEU A 76 -16.77 4.24 -16.16
CA LEU A 76 -17.10 5.40 -16.98
C LEU A 76 -16.35 6.63 -16.46
N VAL A 77 -15.63 7.33 -17.34
CA VAL A 77 -14.90 8.55 -16.99
C VAL A 77 -15.32 9.67 -17.94
N GLU A 78 -15.54 10.87 -17.39
CA GLU A 78 -15.79 12.05 -18.21
C GLU A 78 -14.54 12.47 -18.96
N LYS A 79 -14.68 12.71 -20.27
CA LYS A 79 -13.58 13.22 -21.09
C LYS A 79 -13.28 14.66 -20.72
N ILE A 80 -12.06 14.92 -20.24
CA ILE A 80 -11.54 16.28 -20.06
C ILE A 80 -11.56 16.97 -21.42
N ARG A 81 -12.43 17.97 -21.58
CA ARG A 81 -12.49 18.79 -22.79
C ARG A 81 -11.40 19.85 -22.70
N LYS A 82 -10.49 19.87 -23.67
CA LYS A 82 -9.68 21.07 -23.90
C LYS A 82 -10.66 22.22 -24.23
N PRO A 83 -10.51 23.41 -23.65
CA PRO A 83 -11.29 24.56 -24.06
C PRO A 83 -11.18 24.70 -25.58
N LYS A 84 -12.32 24.76 -26.29
CA LYS A 84 -12.27 25.17 -27.69
C LYS A 84 -11.67 26.59 -27.70
N PRO A 85 -10.69 26.90 -28.57
CA PRO A 85 -10.24 28.27 -28.71
C PRO A 85 -11.47 29.15 -28.97
N ALA A 86 -11.56 30.28 -28.26
CA ALA A 86 -12.72 31.18 -28.35
C ALA A 86 -12.93 31.73 -29.77
N VAL A 87 -11.90 31.65 -30.60
CA VAL A 87 -11.90 32.01 -32.01
C VAL A 87 -11.59 30.78 -32.88
N PRO A 88 -12.40 30.51 -33.92
CA PRO A 88 -12.03 29.55 -34.96
C PRO A 88 -10.72 29.97 -35.61
N PHE A 89 -9.81 29.03 -35.86
CA PHE A 89 -8.61 29.32 -36.64
C PHE A 89 -9.02 29.61 -38.09
N VAL A 90 -8.98 30.89 -38.47
CA VAL A 90 -9.16 31.34 -39.85
C VAL A 90 -7.76 31.54 -40.45
N PRO A 91 -7.39 30.83 -41.55
CA PRO A 91 -6.09 31.02 -42.19
C PRO A 91 -5.91 32.49 -42.61
N GLY A 92 -4.85 33.13 -42.13
CA GLY A 92 -4.51 34.52 -42.48
C GLY A 92 -4.90 35.58 -41.45
N ILE A 93 -5.53 35.21 -40.34
CA ILE A 93 -5.75 36.11 -39.20
C ILE A 93 -5.10 35.50 -37.97
N THR A 94 -3.92 36.02 -37.60
CA THR A 94 -3.32 35.81 -36.27
C THR A 94 -3.93 36.81 -35.28
N PRO A 95 -3.97 36.48 -33.96
CA PRO A 95 -4.76 37.20 -32.95
C PRO A 95 -4.45 38.68 -32.84
#